data_AF-A0A844IQ36-F1
#
_entry.id   AF-A0A844IQ36-F1
#
_cell.length_a   1.000
_cell.length_b   1.000
_cell.length_c   1.000
_cell.angle_alpha   90.00
_cell.angle_beta   90.00
_cell.angle_gamma   90.00
#
_symmetry.space_group_name_H-M   'P 1'
#
loop_
_entity.id
_entity.type
_entity.pdbx_description
1 polymer ?
#
loop_
_entity_poly.entity_id
_entity_poly.type
_entity_poly.pdbx_seq_one_letter_code
_entity_poly.pdbx_strand_id
1 'polypeptide(L)'
;MTQFTVFYSWQSDLPKETNQGIIQGAIRIASNKLEHEFKETDLHIIIDEATSNLPGSPHIPSAIFDKISSADAFICDITTINKEAIETIKNLQATEGRTKPQEVRTVPNPNVMIELGYAIALLGWERIIMLFNTSYGDLKDTPFDIVVNRITGYHLSPKPEDVTEKQLQGNQKQLSQKIHEALKLIIEKSPKKPRYKAELTPEEMKRNRDISTIKTILETIHIPSLKNHINEAPYKIDGKIFFFRDIFYEKIYYNSYELYLYDEKLKDLVTKIHALWDETLSYDQHYQPSVRHDFYIFSSHDYMPFTSKQQEDWNNIEEALRQLELVFNEFLNYIRENYLEIDLKETTSTAWRKYENFMNENKTD
;
A
#
# COMPACT_ATOMS: atom_id res chain seq x y z
N MET A 1 14.26 -4.45 -13.20
CA MET A 1 12.98 -4.03 -13.79
C MET A 1 12.39 -2.89 -13.01
N THR A 2 12.46 -1.69 -13.57
CA THR A 2 11.81 -0.49 -13.04
C THR A 2 10.41 -0.44 -13.64
N GLN A 3 9.38 -0.74 -12.84
CA GLN A 3 8.00 -0.70 -13.31
C GLN A 3 7.43 0.71 -13.13
N PHE A 4 6.79 1.24 -14.17
CA PHE A 4 6.14 2.55 -14.14
C PHE A 4 4.70 2.43 -14.64
N THR A 5 3.73 2.69 -13.78
CA THR A 5 2.32 2.49 -14.12
C THR A 5 1.68 3.81 -14.57
N VAL A 6 1.07 3.80 -15.76
CA VAL A 6 0.27 4.91 -16.29
C VAL A 6 -1.19 4.51 -16.25
N PHE A 7 -1.99 5.22 -15.46
CA PHE A 7 -3.44 5.05 -15.46
C PHE A 7 -4.08 5.98 -16.50
N TYR A 8 -4.87 5.43 -17.41
CA TYR A 8 -5.61 6.17 -18.41
C TYR A 8 -7.12 6.22 -18.07
N SER A 9 -7.59 7.40 -17.72
CA SER A 9 -9.00 7.72 -17.49
C SER A 9 -9.67 8.18 -18.80
N TRP A 10 -10.58 7.36 -19.31
CA TRP A 10 -11.23 7.55 -20.60
C TRP A 10 -12.74 7.73 -20.46
N GLN A 11 -13.36 8.25 -21.51
CA GLN A 11 -14.81 8.44 -21.61
C GLN A 11 -15.37 7.81 -22.90
N SER A 12 -16.63 7.37 -22.85
CA SER A 12 -17.35 6.74 -23.98
C SER A 12 -18.30 7.68 -24.72
N ASP A 13 -18.46 8.93 -24.28
CA ASP A 13 -19.49 9.84 -24.81
C ASP A 13 -19.14 10.40 -26.19
N LEU A 14 -17.89 10.24 -26.63
CA LEU A 14 -17.39 10.77 -27.90
C LEU A 14 -16.87 9.65 -28.83
N PRO A 15 -16.85 9.85 -30.16
CA PRO A 15 -16.40 8.87 -31.14
C PRO A 15 -15.01 8.30 -30.86
N LYS A 16 -14.93 6.96 -30.75
CA LYS A 16 -13.73 6.22 -30.40
C LYS A 16 -12.57 6.47 -31.36
N GLU A 17 -12.88 6.64 -32.65
CA GLU A 17 -11.93 6.85 -33.74
C GLU A 17 -11.21 8.20 -33.65
N THR A 18 -11.77 9.15 -32.91
CA THR A 18 -11.20 10.49 -32.74
C THR A 18 -10.68 10.76 -31.33
N ASN A 19 -11.16 10.01 -30.34
CA ASN A 19 -10.82 10.19 -28.93
C ASN A 19 -10.22 8.91 -28.34
N GLN A 20 -11.01 8.10 -27.64
CA GLN A 20 -10.53 6.97 -26.84
C GLN A 20 -9.49 6.11 -27.58
N GLY A 21 -9.78 5.66 -28.81
CA GLY A 21 -8.89 4.79 -29.58
C GLY A 21 -7.59 5.48 -30.01
N ILE A 22 -7.66 6.74 -30.43
CA ILE A 22 -6.48 7.51 -30.82
C ILE A 22 -5.59 7.79 -29.62
N ILE A 23 -6.18 8.20 -28.49
CA ILE A 23 -5.45 8.46 -27.24
C ILE A 23 -4.76 7.17 -26.77
N GLN A 24 -5.48 6.04 -26.69
CA GLN A 24 -4.89 4.75 -26.30
C GLN A 24 -3.71 4.36 -27.22
N GLY A 25 -3.87 4.50 -28.53
CA GLY A 25 -2.80 4.25 -29.48
C GLY A 25 -1.61 5.19 -29.30
N ALA A 26 -1.87 6.48 -29.03
CA ALA A 26 -0.83 7.46 -28.78
C ALA A 26 -0.05 7.19 -27.48
N ILE A 27 -0.74 6.78 -26.41
CA ILE A 27 -0.11 6.36 -25.15
C ILE A 27 0.79 5.14 -25.41
N ARG A 28 0.30 4.11 -26.11
CA ARG A 28 1.10 2.92 -26.45
C ARG A 28 2.36 3.26 -27.24
N ILE A 29 2.24 4.10 -28.27
CA ILE A 29 3.39 4.55 -29.08
C ILE A 29 4.40 5.31 -28.22
N ALA A 30 3.92 6.21 -27.36
CA ALA A 30 4.77 6.98 -26.44
C ALA A 30 5.49 6.08 -25.43
N SER A 31 4.78 5.14 -24.80
CA SER A 31 5.32 4.19 -23.83
C SER A 31 6.41 3.31 -24.46
N ASN A 32 6.14 2.69 -25.61
CA ASN A 32 7.12 1.84 -26.30
C ASN A 32 8.41 2.61 -26.65
N LYS A 33 8.27 3.88 -27.05
CA LYS A 33 9.41 4.74 -27.34
C LYS A 33 10.22 5.05 -26.08
N LEU A 34 9.56 5.30 -24.94
CA LEU A 34 10.23 5.52 -23.65
C LEU A 34 10.94 4.27 -23.15
N GLU A 35 10.32 3.09 -23.21
CA GLU A 35 10.96 1.83 -22.84
C GLU A 35 12.26 1.61 -23.63
N HIS A 36 12.26 1.94 -24.93
CA HIS A 36 13.47 1.89 -25.75
C HIS A 36 14.52 2.94 -25.35
N GLU A 37 14.12 4.17 -25.04
CA GLU A 37 15.03 5.25 -24.59
C GLU A 37 15.65 4.95 -23.21
N PHE A 38 14.92 4.30 -22.32
CA PHE A 38 15.32 3.99 -20.93
C PHE A 38 15.76 2.53 -20.73
N LYS A 39 16.21 1.87 -21.80
CA LYS A 39 16.60 0.46 -21.80
C LYS A 39 17.67 0.11 -20.75
N GLU A 40 18.61 1.02 -20.50
CA GLU A 40 19.67 0.86 -19.48
C GLU A 40 19.12 0.73 -18.05
N THR A 41 17.94 1.31 -17.78
CA THR A 41 17.27 1.24 -16.47
C THR A 41 16.23 0.12 -16.38
N ASP A 42 16.12 -0.70 -17.43
CA ASP A 42 15.15 -1.79 -17.54
C ASP A 42 13.73 -1.30 -17.21
N LEU A 43 13.36 -0.15 -17.79
CA LEU A 43 12.06 0.50 -17.61
C LEU A 43 10.98 -0.28 -18.36
N HIS A 44 9.90 -0.61 -17.65
CA HIS A 44 8.70 -1.17 -18.24
C HIS A 44 7.47 -0.33 -17.85
N ILE A 45 6.73 0.12 -18.86
CA ILE A 45 5.56 0.96 -18.70
C ILE A 45 4.29 0.12 -18.81
N ILE A 46 3.54 0.05 -17.71
CA ILE A 46 2.24 -0.61 -17.68
C ILE A 46 1.15 0.41 -17.90
N ILE A 47 0.33 0.19 -18.92
CA ILE A 47 -0.85 1.01 -19.20
C ILE A 47 -2.05 0.31 -18.56
N ASP A 48 -2.65 0.96 -17.56
CA ASP A 48 -3.84 0.47 -16.87
C ASP A 48 -5.05 1.38 -17.14
N GLU A 49 -6.25 0.80 -17.16
CA GLU A 49 -7.50 1.51 -17.42
C GLU A 49 -8.70 0.72 -16.85
N ALA A 50 -9.76 1.44 -16.44
CA ALA A 50 -11.02 0.88 -15.97
C ALA A 50 -10.84 -0.32 -14.99
N THR A 51 -11.60 -1.39 -15.17
CA THR A 51 -11.52 -2.63 -14.37
C THR A 51 -10.69 -3.74 -15.02
N SER A 52 -9.87 -3.41 -16.04
CA SER A 52 -9.05 -4.40 -16.75
C SER A 52 -8.14 -5.18 -15.79
N ASN A 53 -7.90 -6.47 -16.06
CA ASN A 53 -7.03 -7.35 -15.25
C ASN A 53 -7.47 -7.62 -13.79
N LEU A 54 -8.75 -7.40 -13.43
CA LEU A 54 -9.30 -7.78 -12.12
C LEU A 54 -10.12 -9.08 -12.21
N PRO A 55 -9.93 -10.05 -11.31
CA PRO A 55 -10.72 -11.29 -11.29
C PRO A 55 -12.13 -11.07 -10.72
N GLY A 56 -13.13 -11.78 -11.29
CA GLY A 56 -14.49 -11.83 -10.76
C GLY A 56 -15.32 -10.57 -11.01
N SER A 57 -16.15 -10.18 -10.04
CA SER A 57 -17.07 -9.04 -10.10
C SER A 57 -16.66 -7.97 -9.07
N PRO A 58 -15.60 -7.17 -9.32
CA PRO A 58 -15.10 -6.21 -8.35
C PRO A 58 -16.07 -5.03 -8.15
N HIS A 59 -15.98 -4.39 -6.99
CA HIS A 59 -16.64 -3.10 -6.76
C HIS A 59 -15.97 -2.02 -7.64
N ILE A 60 -16.59 -1.71 -8.77
CA ILE A 60 -15.98 -0.95 -9.88
C ILE A 60 -15.36 0.38 -9.43
N PRO A 61 -16.07 1.27 -8.68
CA PRO A 61 -15.48 2.54 -8.26
C PRO A 61 -14.27 2.38 -7.34
N SER A 62 -14.35 1.45 -6.37
CA SER A 62 -13.24 1.22 -5.44
C SER A 62 -12.00 0.71 -6.17
N ALA A 63 -12.18 -0.23 -7.09
CA ALA A 63 -11.06 -0.79 -7.84
C ALA A 63 -10.38 0.23 -8.77
N ILE A 64 -11.16 1.15 -9.36
CA ILE A 64 -10.62 2.27 -10.14
C ILE A 64 -9.80 3.19 -9.24
N PHE A 65 -10.32 3.56 -8.07
CA PHE A 65 -9.59 4.39 -7.12
C PHE A 65 -8.31 3.72 -6.59
N ASP A 66 -8.34 2.42 -6.31
CA ASP A 66 -7.15 1.67 -5.90
C ASP A 66 -6.05 1.70 -6.98
N LYS A 67 -6.45 1.53 -8.25
CA LYS A 67 -5.53 1.63 -9.40
C LYS A 67 -4.97 3.03 -9.58
N ILE A 68 -5.81 4.07 -9.49
CA ILE A 68 -5.36 5.47 -9.55
C ILE A 68 -4.37 5.76 -8.42
N SER A 69 -4.64 5.26 -7.21
CA SER A 69 -3.76 5.46 -6.05
C SER A 69 -2.37 4.82 -6.21
N SER A 70 -2.31 3.73 -6.99
CA SER A 70 -1.10 2.95 -7.22
C SER A 70 -0.31 3.42 -8.46
N ALA A 71 -0.91 4.28 -9.30
CA ALA A 71 -0.29 4.74 -10.54
C ALA A 71 0.86 5.74 -10.30
N ASP A 72 1.79 5.82 -11.25
CA ASP A 72 2.92 6.76 -11.24
C ASP A 72 2.69 7.98 -12.10
N ALA A 73 1.86 7.86 -13.13
CA ALA A 73 1.31 8.96 -13.89
C ALA A 73 -0.17 8.71 -14.20
N PHE A 74 -0.91 9.80 -14.39
CA PHE A 74 -2.32 9.76 -14.73
C PHE A 74 -2.56 10.56 -16.00
N ILE A 75 -3.26 9.96 -16.97
CA ILE A 75 -3.65 10.59 -18.22
C ILE A 75 -5.16 10.58 -18.29
N CYS A 76 -5.80 11.69 -18.65
CA CYS A 76 -7.25 11.76 -18.75
C CYS A 76 -7.75 12.53 -19.97
N ASP A 77 -8.86 12.07 -20.55
CA ASP A 77 -9.60 12.78 -21.61
C ASP A 77 -10.65 13.72 -21.02
N ILE A 78 -10.31 15.01 -20.94
CA ILE A 78 -11.20 16.07 -20.42
C ILE A 78 -12.00 16.77 -21.53
N THR A 79 -12.10 16.15 -22.71
CA THR A 79 -12.88 16.69 -23.83
C THR A 79 -14.36 16.83 -23.44
N THR A 80 -15.00 17.94 -23.80
CA THR A 80 -16.40 18.18 -23.48
C THR A 80 -17.36 17.33 -24.29
N ILE A 81 -18.40 16.79 -23.65
CA ILE A 81 -19.25 15.73 -24.19
C ILE A 81 -20.58 16.20 -24.78
N ASN A 82 -20.93 17.47 -24.58
CA ASN A 82 -22.28 17.98 -24.87
C ASN A 82 -22.32 19.09 -25.94
N LYS A 83 -21.26 19.28 -26.73
CA LYS A 83 -21.18 20.36 -27.74
C LYS A 83 -22.39 20.41 -28.68
N GLU A 84 -22.79 19.28 -29.25
CA GLU A 84 -23.91 19.22 -30.20
C GLU A 84 -25.25 19.62 -29.56
N ALA A 85 -25.49 19.20 -28.32
CA ALA A 85 -26.67 19.60 -27.56
C ALA A 85 -26.66 21.12 -27.28
N ILE A 86 -25.50 21.69 -26.96
CA ILE A 86 -25.35 23.14 -26.73
C ILE A 86 -25.60 23.93 -28.02
N GLU A 87 -25.09 23.48 -29.16
CA GLU A 87 -25.34 24.11 -30.46
C GLU A 87 -26.84 24.07 -30.80
N THR A 88 -27.50 22.94 -30.56
CA THR A 88 -28.95 22.80 -30.75
C THR A 88 -29.74 23.77 -29.88
N ILE A 89 -29.39 23.88 -28.59
CA ILE A 89 -30.05 24.80 -27.66
C ILE A 89 -29.84 26.26 -28.10
N LYS A 90 -28.62 26.63 -28.51
CA LYS A 90 -28.32 27.98 -29.02
C LYS A 90 -29.15 28.32 -30.26
N ASN A 91 -29.27 27.39 -31.21
CA ASN A 91 -30.07 27.57 -32.41
C ASN A 91 -31.56 27.75 -32.08
N LEU A 92 -32.11 26.94 -31.17
CA LEU A 92 -33.50 27.06 -30.72
C LEU A 92 -33.76 28.43 -30.05
N GLN A 93 -32.88 28.86 -29.15
CA GLN A 93 -33.01 30.17 -28.49
C GLN A 93 -32.94 31.35 -29.47
N ALA A 94 -32.14 31.23 -30.54
CA ALA A 94 -32.07 32.22 -31.60
C ALA A 94 -33.38 32.27 -32.41
N THR A 95 -33.98 31.12 -32.72
CA THR A 95 -35.27 31.05 -33.42
C THR A 95 -36.45 31.55 -32.59
N GLU A 96 -36.39 31.41 -31.26
CA GLU A 96 -37.43 31.90 -30.33
C GLU A 96 -37.34 33.41 -30.07
N GLY A 97 -36.37 34.13 -30.66
CA GLY A 97 -36.24 35.58 -30.53
C GLY A 97 -35.97 36.06 -29.08
N ARG A 98 -35.38 35.20 -28.23
CA ARG A 98 -35.12 35.54 -26.83
C ARG A 98 -34.17 36.73 -26.74
N THR A 99 -34.61 37.80 -26.08
CA THR A 99 -33.81 39.02 -25.85
C THR A 99 -32.66 38.82 -24.87
N LYS A 100 -32.69 37.74 -24.07
CA LYS A 100 -31.60 37.26 -23.21
C LYS A 100 -31.50 35.73 -23.33
N PRO A 101 -30.69 35.19 -24.25
CA PRO A 101 -30.46 33.75 -24.34
C PRO A 101 -29.86 33.23 -23.03
N GLN A 102 -30.22 32.01 -22.65
CA GLN A 102 -29.70 31.37 -21.45
C GLN A 102 -28.27 30.91 -21.74
N GLU A 103 -27.32 31.27 -20.88
CA GLU A 103 -25.97 30.72 -20.96
C GLU A 103 -26.02 29.22 -20.73
N VAL A 104 -25.47 28.47 -21.68
CA VAL A 104 -25.32 27.02 -21.58
C VAL A 104 -23.85 26.70 -21.80
N ARG A 105 -23.29 25.89 -20.90
CA ARG A 105 -21.86 25.58 -20.87
C ARG A 105 -21.64 24.14 -21.30
N THR A 106 -20.52 23.92 -21.99
CA THR A 106 -20.05 22.58 -22.24
C THR A 106 -19.43 22.00 -20.97
N VAL A 107 -19.49 20.68 -20.81
CA VAL A 107 -18.96 19.96 -19.65
C VAL A 107 -18.18 18.73 -20.10
N PRO A 108 -17.06 18.40 -19.43
CA PRO A 108 -16.38 17.12 -19.59
C PRO A 108 -17.21 15.98 -18.97
N ASN A 109 -16.79 14.73 -19.23
CA ASN A 109 -17.40 13.57 -18.61
C ASN A 109 -17.25 13.63 -17.06
N PRO A 110 -18.34 13.46 -16.28
CA PRO A 110 -18.30 13.60 -14.83
C PRO A 110 -17.49 12.50 -14.12
N ASN A 111 -17.44 11.28 -14.66
CA ASN A 111 -16.63 10.20 -14.08
C ASN A 111 -15.13 10.53 -14.20
N VAL A 112 -14.70 10.97 -15.40
CA VAL A 112 -13.31 11.42 -15.62
C VAL A 112 -12.96 12.57 -14.69
N MET A 113 -13.89 13.50 -14.43
CA MET A 113 -13.64 14.60 -13.49
C MET A 113 -13.48 14.15 -12.03
N ILE A 114 -14.26 13.15 -11.58
CA ILE A 114 -14.11 12.56 -10.24
C ILE A 114 -12.74 11.86 -10.13
N GLU A 115 -12.39 11.05 -11.13
CA GLU A 115 -11.11 10.34 -11.20
C GLU A 115 -9.93 11.31 -11.24
N LEU A 116 -10.03 12.40 -12.01
CA LEU A 116 -9.03 13.47 -12.05
C LEU A 116 -8.89 14.13 -10.67
N GLY A 117 -10.00 14.48 -10.01
CA GLY A 117 -9.97 15.04 -8.65
C GLY A 117 -9.23 14.13 -7.66
N TYR A 118 -9.51 12.83 -7.72
CA TYR A 118 -8.85 11.82 -6.89
C TYR A 118 -7.35 11.67 -7.23
N ALA A 119 -7.00 11.67 -8.52
CA ALA A 119 -5.62 11.64 -8.99
C ALA A 119 -4.84 12.90 -8.56
N ILE A 120 -5.46 14.08 -8.58
CA ILE A 120 -4.84 15.33 -8.09
C ILE A 120 -4.51 15.20 -6.60
N ALA A 121 -5.45 14.70 -5.79
CA ALA A 121 -5.26 14.54 -4.36
C ALA A 121 -4.12 13.57 -4.03
N LEU A 122 -3.99 12.46 -4.77
CA LEU A 122 -3.02 11.41 -4.46
C LEU A 122 -1.68 11.56 -5.17
N LEU A 123 -1.69 11.85 -6.47
CA LEU A 123 -0.52 11.88 -7.36
C LEU A 123 0.01 13.28 -7.62
N GLY A 124 -0.87 14.29 -7.55
CA GLY A 124 -0.54 15.69 -7.73
C GLY A 124 -0.43 16.13 -9.17
N TRP A 125 -0.58 17.44 -9.38
CA TRP A 125 -0.57 18.07 -10.71
C TRP A 125 0.65 17.72 -11.57
N GLU A 126 1.82 17.57 -10.94
CA GLU A 126 3.08 17.29 -11.65
C GLU A 126 3.15 15.89 -12.27
N ARG A 127 2.19 15.00 -11.95
CA ARG A 127 2.09 13.63 -12.50
C ARG A 127 0.88 13.43 -13.42
N ILE A 128 0.17 14.51 -13.75
CA ILE A 128 -1.10 14.46 -14.50
C ILE A 128 -0.92 15.05 -15.89
N ILE A 129 -1.44 14.35 -16.90
CA ILE A 129 -1.51 14.79 -18.28
C ILE A 129 -2.97 14.87 -18.70
N MET A 130 -3.50 16.10 -18.77
CA MET A 130 -4.86 16.34 -19.26
C MET A 130 -4.85 16.49 -20.79
N LEU A 131 -5.66 15.70 -21.48
CA LEU A 131 -5.83 15.74 -22.93
C LEU A 131 -7.18 16.35 -23.30
N PHE A 132 -7.21 17.17 -24.35
CA PHE A 132 -8.43 17.81 -24.83
C PHE A 132 -8.49 17.84 -26.35
N ASN A 133 -9.56 17.31 -26.94
CA ASN A 133 -9.81 17.41 -28.37
C ASN A 133 -10.55 18.72 -28.72
N THR A 134 -9.80 19.64 -29.32
CA THR A 134 -10.27 20.97 -29.72
C THR A 134 -11.33 20.97 -30.83
N SER A 135 -11.64 19.83 -31.45
CA SER A 135 -12.81 19.73 -32.35
C SER A 135 -14.14 19.82 -31.59
N TYR A 136 -14.14 19.51 -30.28
CA TYR A 136 -15.33 19.49 -29.42
C TYR A 136 -15.45 20.71 -28.49
N GLY A 137 -14.55 21.70 -28.56
CA GLY A 137 -14.63 22.92 -27.77
C GLY A 137 -13.35 23.75 -27.79
N ASP A 138 -13.36 24.90 -27.12
CA ASP A 138 -12.15 25.63 -26.78
C ASP A 138 -11.64 25.15 -25.40
N LEU A 139 -10.33 25.20 -25.18
CA LEU A 139 -9.73 24.95 -23.86
C LEU A 139 -10.32 25.86 -22.78
N LYS A 140 -10.73 27.08 -23.16
CA LYS A 140 -11.42 28.03 -22.26
C LYS A 140 -12.78 27.54 -21.76
N ASP A 141 -13.37 26.57 -22.45
CA ASP A 141 -14.67 26.00 -22.06
C ASP A 141 -14.52 24.93 -20.96
N THR A 142 -13.29 24.57 -20.58
CA THR A 142 -13.05 23.65 -19.47
C THR A 142 -13.37 24.28 -18.11
N PRO A 143 -13.72 23.47 -17.08
CA PRO A 143 -13.99 23.98 -15.73
C PRO A 143 -12.86 24.86 -15.18
N PHE A 144 -13.22 25.94 -14.49
CA PHE A 144 -12.26 26.93 -13.99
C PHE A 144 -11.22 26.32 -13.02
N ASP A 145 -11.59 25.27 -12.29
CA ASP A 145 -10.70 24.55 -11.37
C ASP A 145 -9.50 23.89 -12.07
N ILE A 146 -9.63 23.53 -13.36
CA ILE A 146 -8.58 22.83 -14.11
C ILE A 146 -7.92 23.70 -15.19
N VAL A 147 -8.59 24.74 -15.68
CA VAL A 147 -8.11 25.58 -16.80
C VAL A 147 -6.81 26.35 -16.49
N VAL A 148 -6.50 26.55 -15.20
CA VAL A 148 -5.24 27.18 -14.76
C VAL A 148 -4.02 26.25 -14.88
N ASN A 149 -4.25 24.96 -15.09
CA ASN A 149 -3.21 23.95 -15.28
C ASN A 149 -2.98 23.68 -16.77
N ARG A 150 -1.81 23.12 -17.11
CA ARG A 150 -1.46 22.80 -18.50
C ARG A 150 -2.40 21.73 -19.06
N ILE A 151 -3.09 22.05 -20.16
CA ILE A 151 -3.91 21.12 -20.94
C ILE A 151 -3.25 20.86 -22.29
N THR A 152 -3.12 19.59 -22.66
CA THR A 152 -2.54 19.17 -23.94
C THR A 152 -3.65 19.04 -24.99
N GLY A 153 -3.80 20.09 -25.81
CA GLY A 153 -4.75 20.10 -26.92
C GLY A 153 -4.29 19.24 -28.11
N TYR A 154 -5.22 18.52 -28.71
CA TYR A 154 -5.09 17.93 -30.05
C TYR A 154 -6.36 18.24 -30.86
N HIS A 155 -6.35 17.96 -32.17
CA HIS A 155 -7.48 18.29 -33.05
C HIS A 155 -7.80 17.12 -33.98
N LEU A 156 -8.95 16.49 -33.77
CA LEU A 156 -9.48 15.40 -34.60
C LEU A 156 -11.01 15.49 -34.69
N SER A 157 -11.52 15.67 -35.91
CA SER A 157 -12.97 15.75 -36.18
C SER A 157 -13.49 14.40 -36.69
N PRO A 158 -14.69 13.97 -36.30
CA PRO A 158 -15.31 12.74 -36.80
C PRO A 158 -15.96 12.92 -38.19
N LYS A 159 -15.97 14.14 -38.75
CA LYS A 159 -16.60 14.40 -40.05
C LYS A 159 -15.82 13.69 -41.18
N PRO A 160 -16.45 12.79 -41.95
CA PRO A 160 -15.78 11.97 -42.97
C PRO A 160 -15.12 12.75 -44.11
N GLU A 161 -15.55 13.99 -44.31
CA GLU A 161 -15.17 14.85 -45.44
C GLU A 161 -13.76 15.45 -45.28
N ASP A 162 -13.19 15.43 -44.07
CA ASP A 162 -12.00 16.22 -43.71
C ASP A 162 -10.76 15.39 -43.32
N VAL A 163 -10.84 14.06 -43.20
CA VAL A 163 -9.73 13.29 -42.62
C VAL A 163 -9.39 12.02 -43.41
N THR A 164 -8.29 12.09 -44.15
CA THR A 164 -7.63 10.92 -44.76
C THR A 164 -6.94 10.06 -43.69
N GLU A 165 -6.77 8.77 -43.94
CA GLU A 165 -6.03 7.85 -43.06
C GLU A 165 -4.61 8.36 -42.73
N LYS A 166 -3.96 9.01 -43.70
CA LYS A 166 -2.65 9.66 -43.53
C LYS A 166 -2.68 10.81 -42.53
N GLN A 167 -3.76 11.60 -42.51
CA GLN A 167 -3.95 12.68 -41.53
C GLN A 167 -4.23 12.12 -40.12
N LEU A 168 -5.03 11.05 -40.01
CA LEU A 168 -5.24 10.36 -38.72
C LEU A 168 -3.92 9.86 -38.12
N GLN A 169 -3.10 9.18 -38.92
CA GLN A 169 -1.78 8.71 -38.50
C GLN A 169 -0.84 9.86 -38.13
N GLY A 170 -0.85 10.95 -38.91
CA GLY A 170 -0.08 12.16 -38.62
C GLY A 170 -0.47 12.80 -37.29
N ASN A 171 -1.77 12.92 -37.02
CA ASN A 171 -2.31 13.50 -35.79
C ASN A 171 -2.05 12.60 -34.57
N GLN A 172 -2.21 11.28 -34.71
CA GLN A 172 -1.86 10.32 -33.67
C GLN A 172 -0.36 10.39 -33.33
N LYS A 173 0.50 10.54 -34.35
CA LYS A 173 1.95 10.72 -34.15
C LYS A 173 2.28 12.02 -33.43
N GLN A 174 1.57 13.11 -33.71
CA GLN A 174 1.75 14.37 -32.99
C GLN A 174 1.30 14.23 -31.53
N LEU A 175 0.15 13.60 -31.29
CA LEU A 175 -0.35 13.35 -29.93
C LEU A 175 0.61 12.44 -29.15
N SER A 176 1.10 11.36 -29.76
CA SER A 176 2.05 10.46 -29.10
C SER A 176 3.36 11.15 -28.76
N GLN A 177 3.83 12.08 -29.61
CA GLN A 177 5.02 12.90 -29.30
C GLN A 177 4.78 13.81 -28.09
N LYS A 178 3.62 14.47 -27.98
CA LYS A 178 3.29 15.29 -26.79
C LYS A 178 3.19 14.46 -25.51
N ILE A 179 2.56 13.28 -25.58
CA ILE A 179 2.45 12.35 -24.45
C ILE A 179 3.83 11.83 -24.05
N HIS A 180 4.67 11.48 -25.03
CA HIS A 180 6.05 11.03 -24.82
C HIS A 180 6.86 12.07 -24.07
N GLU A 181 6.86 13.33 -24.51
CA GLU A 181 7.58 14.43 -23.86
C GLU A 181 7.11 14.64 -22.41
N ALA A 182 5.80 14.61 -22.17
CA ALA A 182 5.24 14.79 -20.85
C ALA A 182 5.58 13.63 -19.90
N LEU A 183 5.41 12.37 -20.34
CA LEU A 183 5.77 11.20 -19.55
C LEU A 183 7.27 11.12 -19.27
N LYS A 184 8.11 11.46 -20.26
CA LYS A 184 9.57 11.53 -20.08
C LYS A 184 9.95 12.46 -18.94
N LEU A 185 9.37 13.66 -18.91
CA LEU A 185 9.60 14.62 -17.84
C LEU A 185 9.16 14.09 -16.47
N ILE A 186 8.02 13.40 -16.39
CA ILE A 186 7.55 12.79 -15.14
C ILE A 186 8.53 11.71 -14.65
N ILE A 187 9.01 10.85 -15.55
CA ILE A 187 9.96 9.77 -15.24
C ILE A 187 11.29 10.35 -14.76
N GLU A 188 11.86 11.32 -15.50
CA GLU A 188 13.16 11.91 -15.19
C GLU A 188 13.15 12.75 -13.92
N LYS A 189 12.09 13.52 -13.68
CA LYS A 189 11.99 14.40 -12.51
C LYS A 189 11.46 13.68 -11.27
N SER A 190 10.72 12.59 -11.44
CA SER A 190 10.06 11.82 -10.38
C SER A 190 9.45 12.73 -9.27
N PRO A 191 8.53 13.64 -9.63
CA PRO A 191 7.96 14.61 -8.68
C PRO A 191 7.31 13.90 -7.49
N LYS A 192 7.41 14.44 -6.28
CA LYS A 192 6.84 13.77 -5.09
C LYS A 192 5.31 13.81 -5.13
N LYS A 193 4.65 12.65 -4.99
CA LYS A 193 3.18 12.54 -4.91
C LYS A 193 2.66 13.34 -3.68
N PRO A 194 1.52 14.08 -3.72
CA PRO A 194 0.99 14.83 -2.58
C PRO A 194 0.58 13.99 -1.37
N ARG A 195 0.33 12.69 -1.54
CA ARG A 195 0.28 11.76 -0.40
C ARG A 195 1.58 11.80 0.44
N TYR A 196 2.70 12.22 -0.15
CA TYR A 196 3.97 12.52 0.54
C TYR A 196 4.16 14.03 0.86
N LYS A 197 3.22 14.92 0.50
CA LYS A 197 3.17 16.36 0.86
C LYS A 197 2.18 16.69 1.98
N ALA A 198 1.23 15.82 2.31
CA ALA A 198 0.71 15.82 3.68
C ALA A 198 1.90 15.40 4.54
N GLU A 199 2.57 16.36 5.18
CA GLU A 199 3.44 16.01 6.31
C GLU A 199 2.58 15.14 7.22
N LEU A 200 2.95 13.86 7.35
CA LEU A 200 2.35 13.01 8.38
C LEU A 200 2.39 13.85 9.65
N THR A 201 1.26 13.99 10.31
CA THR A 201 1.24 14.65 11.62
C THR A 201 2.30 13.99 12.51
N PRO A 202 2.93 14.72 13.44
CA PRO A 202 3.86 14.10 14.39
C PRO A 202 3.27 12.83 15.02
N GLU A 203 1.95 12.80 15.27
CA GLU A 203 1.20 11.65 15.75
C GLU A 203 1.17 10.48 14.75
N GLU A 204 0.89 10.72 13.47
CA GLU A 204 0.93 9.67 12.44
C GLU A 204 2.35 9.16 12.18
N MET A 205 3.36 10.03 12.24
CA MET A 205 4.76 9.61 12.15
C MET A 205 5.15 8.69 13.32
N LYS A 206 4.75 9.05 14.54
CA LYS A 206 4.95 8.24 15.75
C LYS A 206 4.22 6.91 15.63
N ARG A 207 2.95 6.92 15.20
CA ARG A 207 2.15 5.70 14.99
C ARG A 207 2.79 4.77 13.94
N ASN A 208 3.22 5.31 12.80
CA ASN A 208 3.85 4.50 11.75
C ASN A 208 5.17 3.88 12.23
N ARG A 209 5.94 4.61 13.04
CA ARG A 209 7.13 4.06 13.70
C ARG A 209 6.75 2.97 14.69
N ASP A 210 5.75 3.19 15.53
CA ASP A 210 5.26 2.18 16.47
C ASP A 210 4.81 0.91 15.76
N ILE A 211 4.01 1.02 14.69
CA ILE A 211 3.57 -0.13 13.87
C ILE A 211 4.77 -0.92 13.34
N SER A 212 5.78 -0.22 12.80
CA SER A 212 6.98 -0.88 12.29
C SER A 212 7.75 -1.58 13.41
N THR A 213 8.00 -0.89 14.52
CA THR A 213 8.72 -1.42 15.68
C THR A 213 8.01 -2.63 16.26
N ILE A 214 6.71 -2.52 16.55
CA ILE A 214 5.95 -3.60 17.17
C ILE A 214 5.78 -4.81 16.24
N LYS A 215 5.64 -4.61 14.91
CA LYS A 215 5.64 -5.72 13.95
C LYS A 215 6.93 -6.53 14.06
N THR A 216 8.09 -5.86 14.09
CA THR A 216 9.38 -6.55 14.20
C THR A 216 9.57 -7.25 15.55
N ILE A 217 8.99 -6.73 16.64
CA ILE A 217 8.96 -7.41 17.95
C ILE A 217 8.08 -8.67 17.86
N LEU A 218 6.86 -8.56 17.34
CA LEU A 218 5.94 -9.69 17.23
C LEU A 218 6.46 -10.82 16.35
N GLU A 219 7.27 -10.50 15.34
CA GLU A 219 7.98 -11.50 14.51
C GLU A 219 9.11 -12.25 15.25
N THR A 220 9.36 -11.95 16.52
CA THR A 220 10.24 -12.72 17.40
C THR A 220 9.47 -13.61 18.38
N ILE A 221 8.14 -13.43 18.47
CA ILE A 221 7.29 -14.16 19.41
C ILE A 221 6.42 -15.16 18.64
N HIS A 222 6.70 -16.45 18.78
CA HIS A 222 5.77 -17.49 18.34
C HIS A 222 4.71 -17.72 19.41
N ILE A 223 3.52 -17.13 19.23
CA ILE A 223 2.42 -17.15 20.21
C ILE A 223 2.11 -18.57 20.74
N PRO A 224 1.99 -19.62 19.91
CA PRO A 224 1.75 -20.97 20.41
C PRO A 224 2.86 -21.50 21.31
N SER A 225 4.13 -21.23 20.99
CA SER A 225 5.26 -21.68 21.82
C SER A 225 5.24 -21.00 23.19
N LEU A 226 5.00 -19.69 23.24
CA LEU A 226 4.92 -18.96 24.51
C LEU A 226 3.73 -19.42 25.36
N LYS A 227 2.58 -19.66 24.74
CA LYS A 227 1.42 -20.22 25.45
C LYS A 227 1.69 -21.62 26.00
N ASN A 228 2.37 -22.47 25.24
CA ASN A 228 2.75 -23.80 25.72
C ASN A 228 3.72 -23.70 26.90
N HIS A 229 4.69 -22.79 26.85
CA HIS A 229 5.60 -22.53 27.98
C HIS A 229 4.83 -22.10 29.24
N ILE A 230 3.92 -21.13 29.10
CA ILE A 230 3.04 -20.67 30.20
C ILE A 230 2.27 -21.82 30.84
N ASN A 231 1.78 -22.77 30.04
CA ASN A 231 0.94 -23.86 30.51
C ASN A 231 1.71 -25.08 31.06
N GLU A 232 2.94 -25.31 30.58
CA GLU A 232 3.71 -26.52 30.90
C GLU A 232 4.80 -26.29 31.95
N ALA A 233 5.34 -25.07 32.05
CA ALA A 233 6.27 -24.70 33.11
C ALA A 233 5.51 -24.52 34.45
N PRO A 234 6.14 -24.73 35.61
CA PRO A 234 7.55 -25.09 35.81
C PRO A 234 7.88 -26.54 35.47
N TYR A 235 6.90 -27.43 35.35
CA TYR A 235 7.13 -28.87 35.20
C TYR A 235 7.97 -29.23 33.97
N LYS A 236 7.66 -28.64 32.82
CA LYS A 236 8.32 -28.91 31.54
C LYS A 236 8.58 -27.63 30.76
N ILE A 237 9.79 -27.51 30.23
CA ILE A 237 10.19 -26.42 29.32
C ILE A 237 10.56 -27.02 27.96
N ASP A 238 9.92 -26.56 26.90
CA ASP A 238 10.23 -26.98 25.52
C ASP A 238 11.43 -26.19 24.97
N GLY A 239 12.43 -26.87 24.40
CA GLY A 239 13.72 -26.26 24.04
C GLY A 239 13.61 -25.10 23.04
N LYS A 240 12.60 -25.12 22.15
CA LYS A 240 12.36 -24.03 21.21
C LYS A 240 12.04 -22.69 21.88
N ILE A 241 11.61 -22.68 23.15
CA ILE A 241 11.30 -21.42 23.85
C ILE A 241 12.55 -20.56 24.02
N PHE A 242 13.73 -21.17 24.20
CA PHE A 242 14.99 -20.46 24.36
C PHE A 242 15.33 -19.68 23.09
N PHE A 243 15.15 -20.29 21.92
CA PHE A 243 15.33 -19.59 20.63
C PHE A 243 14.47 -18.32 20.57
N PHE A 244 13.16 -18.43 20.84
CA PHE A 244 12.25 -17.28 20.78
C PHE A 244 12.58 -16.21 21.83
N ARG A 245 12.96 -16.63 23.04
CA ARG A 245 13.40 -15.74 24.10
C ARG A 245 14.67 -14.99 23.71
N ASP A 246 15.64 -15.65 23.10
CA ASP A 246 16.92 -15.04 22.71
C ASP A 246 16.72 -14.03 21.58
N ILE A 247 16.00 -14.37 20.50
CA ILE A 247 15.74 -13.41 19.42
C ILE A 247 14.87 -12.23 19.89
N PHE A 248 13.99 -12.44 20.85
CA PHE A 248 13.22 -11.36 21.48
C PHE A 248 14.14 -10.47 22.33
N TYR A 249 14.99 -11.07 23.18
CA TYR A 249 16.00 -10.35 23.98
C TYR A 249 16.92 -9.51 23.09
N GLU A 250 17.48 -10.11 22.03
CA GLU A 250 18.36 -9.42 21.10
C GLU A 250 17.66 -8.23 20.42
N LYS A 251 16.37 -8.41 20.10
CA LYS A 251 15.56 -7.35 19.53
C LYS A 251 15.37 -6.19 20.51
N ILE A 252 15.18 -6.46 21.80
CA ILE A 252 14.99 -5.42 22.81
C ILE A 252 16.31 -4.71 23.19
N TYR A 253 17.42 -5.44 23.34
CA TYR A 253 18.66 -4.89 23.90
C TYR A 253 19.70 -4.44 22.86
N TYR A 254 19.99 -5.26 21.85
CA TYR A 254 21.08 -4.96 20.89
C TYR A 254 20.66 -4.01 19.76
N ASN A 255 19.36 -3.98 19.44
CA ASN A 255 18.79 -3.07 18.43
C ASN A 255 18.17 -1.80 19.05
N SER A 256 18.53 -1.47 20.29
CA SER A 256 17.90 -0.41 21.11
C SER A 256 17.99 1.01 20.53
N TYR A 257 18.93 1.29 19.62
CA TYR A 257 19.01 2.58 18.94
C TYR A 257 17.97 2.75 17.81
N GLU A 258 17.43 1.64 17.28
CA GLU A 258 16.39 1.60 16.24
C GLU A 258 14.99 1.29 16.81
N LEU A 259 14.91 0.67 17.99
CA LEU A 259 13.65 0.38 18.67
C LEU A 259 13.25 1.50 19.63
N TYR A 260 12.30 2.32 19.20
CA TYR A 260 11.61 3.26 20.08
C TYR A 260 10.10 3.15 19.88
N LEU A 261 9.38 2.86 20.96
CA LEU A 261 7.91 2.90 21.01
C LEU A 261 7.48 4.23 21.64
N TYR A 262 6.69 5.00 20.89
CA TYR A 262 6.04 6.23 21.33
C TYR A 262 4.76 5.96 22.13
N ASP A 263 4.09 4.84 21.85
CA ASP A 263 3.03 4.31 22.71
C ASP A 263 3.63 3.77 24.02
N GLU A 264 3.50 4.58 25.09
CA GLU A 264 4.01 4.25 26.41
C GLU A 264 3.35 3.00 27.01
N LYS A 265 2.10 2.68 26.65
CA LYS A 265 1.43 1.46 27.12
C LYS A 265 2.01 0.23 26.46
N LEU A 266 2.25 0.25 25.13
CA LEU A 266 2.95 -0.84 24.46
C LEU A 266 4.34 -1.06 25.02
N LYS A 267 5.07 0.03 25.25
CA LYS A 267 6.44 -0.01 25.78
C LYS A 267 6.49 -0.66 27.17
N ASP A 268 5.57 -0.31 28.05
CA ASP A 268 5.42 -0.91 29.38
C ASP A 268 5.09 -2.41 29.26
N LEU A 269 4.13 -2.78 28.41
CA LEU A 269 3.74 -4.18 28.20
C LEU A 269 4.90 -5.02 27.66
N VAL A 270 5.63 -4.54 26.64
CA VAL A 270 6.80 -5.23 26.07
C VAL A 270 7.90 -5.42 27.12
N THR A 271 8.14 -4.39 27.94
CA THR A 271 9.16 -4.43 29.00
C THR A 271 8.80 -5.43 30.10
N LYS A 272 7.53 -5.47 30.49
CA LYS A 272 7.01 -6.46 31.46
C LYS A 272 7.08 -7.88 30.91
N ILE A 273 6.68 -8.10 29.66
CA ILE A 273 6.82 -9.41 28.99
C ILE A 273 8.28 -9.85 29.00
N HIS A 274 9.20 -8.94 28.66
CA HIS A 274 10.63 -9.23 28.69
C HIS A 274 11.09 -9.69 30.07
N ALA A 275 10.84 -8.89 31.11
CA ALA A 275 11.30 -9.19 32.46
C ALA A 275 10.71 -10.50 33.00
N LEU A 276 9.40 -10.70 32.84
CA LEU A 276 8.71 -11.89 33.32
C LEU A 276 9.13 -13.15 32.55
N TRP A 277 9.27 -13.07 31.22
CA TRP A 277 9.70 -14.22 30.44
C TRP A 277 11.13 -14.64 30.82
N ASP A 278 12.05 -13.68 30.98
CA ASP A 278 13.41 -13.96 31.44
C ASP A 278 13.42 -14.59 32.85
N GLU A 279 12.61 -14.07 33.77
CA GLU A 279 12.44 -14.63 35.12
C GLU A 279 11.96 -16.09 35.08
N THR A 280 10.97 -16.43 34.25
CA THR A 280 10.47 -17.81 34.14
C THR A 280 11.52 -18.82 33.65
N LEU A 281 12.61 -18.35 33.04
CA LEU A 281 13.69 -19.18 32.49
C LEU A 281 15.00 -19.05 33.29
N SER A 282 15.01 -18.33 34.41
CA SER A 282 16.22 -18.04 35.21
C SER A 282 16.59 -19.13 36.24
N TYR A 283 15.92 -20.29 36.19
CA TYR A 283 16.04 -21.36 37.19
C TYR A 283 16.63 -22.65 36.60
N ASP A 284 17.59 -22.51 35.68
CA ASP A 284 18.21 -23.60 34.91
C ASP A 284 18.79 -24.72 35.80
N GLN A 285 19.26 -24.39 37.00
CA GLN A 285 19.79 -25.34 37.97
C GLN A 285 18.81 -26.47 38.36
N HIS A 286 17.51 -26.25 38.19
CA HIS A 286 16.48 -27.24 38.55
C HIS A 286 16.09 -28.15 37.40
N TYR A 287 16.57 -27.90 36.18
CA TYR A 287 16.10 -28.59 34.98
C TYR A 287 17.10 -29.64 34.48
N GLN A 288 16.57 -30.78 34.04
CA GLN A 288 17.36 -31.83 33.38
C GLN A 288 16.88 -32.04 31.94
N PRO A 289 17.81 -32.16 30.97
CA PRO A 289 17.44 -32.39 29.58
C PRO A 289 16.86 -33.80 29.39
N SER A 290 15.83 -33.92 28.56
CA SER A 290 15.29 -35.20 28.13
C SER A 290 16.26 -35.90 27.16
N VAL A 291 16.40 -37.22 27.31
CA VAL A 291 17.37 -38.03 26.52
C VAL A 291 17.01 -38.13 25.03
N ARG A 292 15.73 -37.94 24.67
CA ARG A 292 15.23 -38.21 23.30
C ARG A 292 14.46 -37.07 22.64
N HIS A 293 14.14 -36.03 23.40
CA HIS A 293 13.27 -34.96 22.93
C HIS A 293 13.85 -33.62 23.38
N ASP A 294 13.59 -32.57 22.60
CA ASP A 294 14.06 -31.22 22.91
C ASP A 294 13.15 -30.54 23.95
N PHE A 295 13.20 -31.07 25.18
CA PHE A 295 12.55 -30.47 26.35
C PHE A 295 13.31 -30.80 27.63
N TYR A 296 13.05 -30.00 28.66
CA TYR A 296 13.66 -30.07 29.97
C TYR A 296 12.58 -30.34 31.02
N ILE A 297 12.86 -31.21 31.98
CA ILE A 297 11.94 -31.53 33.09
C ILE A 297 12.52 -30.97 34.38
N PHE A 298 11.67 -30.39 35.21
CA PHE A 298 12.04 -29.99 36.58
C PHE A 298 12.42 -31.23 37.39
N SER A 299 13.61 -31.23 37.98
CA SER A 299 14.20 -32.37 38.68
C SER A 299 13.48 -32.67 40.01
N SER A 300 12.41 -33.46 39.94
CA SER A 300 11.82 -34.16 41.07
C SER A 300 12.31 -35.62 41.08
N HIS A 301 12.94 -36.08 42.15
CA HIS A 301 13.11 -37.51 42.33
C HIS A 301 11.74 -38.09 42.66
N ASP A 302 11.22 -39.04 41.87
CA ASP A 302 9.85 -39.59 41.92
C ASP A 302 9.35 -40.07 43.31
N TYR A 303 10.24 -40.15 44.31
CA TYR A 303 9.97 -40.63 45.66
C TYR A 303 10.46 -39.70 46.78
N MET A 304 11.01 -38.52 46.47
CA MET A 304 11.40 -37.52 47.48
C MET A 304 10.60 -36.23 47.31
N PRO A 305 10.11 -35.62 48.41
CA PRO A 305 9.52 -34.30 48.35
C PRO A 305 10.55 -33.26 47.91
N PHE A 306 10.10 -32.16 47.31
CA PHE A 306 10.97 -31.03 47.01
C PHE A 306 11.69 -30.53 48.25
N THR A 307 12.94 -30.13 48.08
CA THR A 307 13.64 -29.32 49.08
C THR A 307 12.90 -27.99 49.27
N SER A 308 13.05 -27.36 50.44
CA SER A 308 12.43 -26.05 50.69
C SER A 308 12.80 -25.01 49.63
N LYS A 309 14.04 -25.08 49.10
CA LYS A 309 14.48 -24.18 48.03
C LYS A 309 13.82 -24.49 46.68
N GLN A 310 13.71 -25.76 46.31
CA GLN A 310 13.00 -26.15 45.08
C GLN A 310 11.52 -25.76 45.13
N GLN A 311 10.86 -25.91 46.29
CA GLN A 311 9.47 -25.50 46.45
C GLN A 311 9.30 -23.97 46.37
N GLU A 312 10.22 -23.20 46.96
CA GLU A 312 10.25 -21.74 46.85
C GLU A 312 10.41 -21.31 45.39
N ASP A 313 11.42 -21.85 44.69
CA ASP A 313 11.69 -21.52 43.30
C ASP A 313 10.54 -21.95 42.37
N TRP A 314 9.93 -23.11 42.62
CA TRP A 314 8.71 -23.55 41.91
C TRP A 314 7.59 -22.51 42.03
N ASN A 315 7.30 -22.07 43.26
CA ASN A 315 6.25 -21.08 43.51
C ASN A 315 6.56 -19.73 42.83
N ASN A 316 7.83 -19.33 42.80
CA ASN A 316 8.26 -18.11 42.11
C ASN A 316 8.05 -18.22 40.59
N ILE A 317 8.39 -19.35 39.99
CA ILE A 317 8.16 -19.60 38.56
C ILE A 317 6.65 -19.59 38.26
N GLU A 318 5.81 -20.27 39.07
CA GLU A 318 4.35 -20.26 38.89
C GLU A 318 3.77 -18.84 38.95
N GLU A 319 4.22 -18.03 39.90
CA GLU A 319 3.77 -16.64 40.01
C GLU A 319 4.23 -15.80 38.80
N ALA A 320 5.47 -15.94 38.37
CA ALA A 320 5.99 -15.26 37.18
C ALA A 320 5.24 -15.67 35.90
N LEU A 321 4.90 -16.96 35.73
CA LEU A 321 4.11 -17.47 34.61
C LEU A 321 2.68 -16.91 34.62
N ARG A 322 2.05 -16.85 35.79
CA ARG A 322 0.70 -16.26 35.96
C ARG A 322 0.70 -14.79 35.57
N GLN A 323 1.70 -14.03 36.00
CA GLN A 323 1.84 -12.62 35.61
C GLN A 323 2.15 -12.47 34.12
N LEU A 324 3.02 -13.32 33.57
CA LEU A 324 3.36 -13.32 32.14
C LEU A 324 2.11 -13.58 31.29
N GLU A 325 1.26 -14.52 31.67
CA GLU A 325 0.01 -14.79 30.97
C GLU A 325 -0.92 -13.57 30.94
N LEU A 326 -1.10 -12.91 32.09
CA LEU A 326 -1.95 -11.72 32.20
C LEU A 326 -1.43 -10.60 31.30
N VAL A 327 -0.14 -10.26 31.40
CA VAL A 327 0.49 -9.18 30.62
C VAL A 327 0.49 -9.53 29.13
N PHE A 328 0.77 -10.78 28.76
CA PHE A 328 0.80 -11.20 27.36
C PHE A 328 -0.59 -11.17 26.73
N ASN A 329 -1.64 -11.58 27.46
CA ASN A 329 -3.01 -11.47 26.98
C ASN A 329 -3.45 -10.00 26.85
N GLU A 330 -3.08 -9.13 27.80
CA GLU A 330 -3.33 -7.69 27.68
C GLU A 330 -2.63 -7.10 26.44
N PHE A 331 -1.37 -7.46 26.22
CA PHE A 331 -0.59 -7.05 25.06
C PHE A 331 -1.25 -7.44 23.73
N LEU A 332 -1.66 -8.70 23.59
CA LEU A 332 -2.32 -9.16 22.36
C LEU A 332 -3.67 -8.46 22.14
N ASN A 333 -4.43 -8.20 23.20
CA ASN A 333 -5.70 -7.48 23.09
C ASN A 333 -5.49 -6.02 22.73
N TYR A 334 -4.50 -5.37 23.35
CA TYR A 334 -4.16 -3.97 23.04
C TYR A 334 -3.75 -3.80 21.58
N ILE A 335 -2.97 -4.73 21.02
CA ILE A 335 -2.63 -4.74 19.59
C ILE A 335 -3.88 -4.89 18.72
N ARG A 336 -4.77 -5.84 19.04
CA ARG A 336 -6.02 -6.05 18.27
C ARG A 336 -6.93 -4.82 18.26
N GLU A 337 -6.97 -4.07 19.35
CA GLU A 337 -7.83 -2.90 19.49
C GLU A 337 -7.22 -1.64 18.85
N ASN A 338 -5.90 -1.47 18.95
CA ASN A 338 -5.24 -0.18 18.64
C ASN A 338 -4.32 -0.23 17.41
N TYR A 339 -4.00 -1.42 16.90
CA TYR A 339 -3.07 -1.66 15.79
C TYR A 339 -3.67 -2.65 14.78
N LEU A 340 -4.81 -2.28 14.20
CA LEU A 340 -5.54 -3.06 13.19
C LEU A 340 -4.71 -3.40 11.95
N GLU A 341 -3.65 -2.63 11.69
CA GLU A 341 -2.68 -2.82 10.61
C GLU A 341 -1.81 -4.07 10.81
N ILE A 342 -1.85 -4.71 11.98
CA ILE A 342 -0.99 -5.84 12.35
C ILE A 342 -1.79 -7.13 12.35
N ASP A 343 -1.40 -8.05 11.47
CA ASP A 343 -1.89 -9.43 11.50
C ASP A 343 -1.00 -10.30 12.41
N LEU A 344 -1.52 -10.63 13.60
CA LEU A 344 -0.85 -11.51 14.57
C LEU A 344 -0.59 -12.92 14.02
N LYS A 345 -1.39 -13.39 13.07
CA LYS A 345 -1.19 -14.69 12.42
C LYS A 345 0.02 -14.64 11.48
N GLU A 346 0.17 -13.54 10.75
CA GLU A 346 1.35 -13.30 9.90
C GLU A 346 2.61 -13.24 10.74
N THR A 347 2.64 -12.44 11.82
CA THR A 347 3.83 -12.29 12.67
C THR A 347 4.22 -13.59 13.36
N THR A 348 3.22 -14.35 13.85
CA THR A 348 3.44 -15.70 14.41
C THR A 348 4.05 -16.64 13.37
N SER A 349 3.51 -16.65 12.15
CA SER A 349 4.02 -17.52 11.08
C SER A 349 5.45 -17.14 10.68
N THR A 350 5.78 -15.85 10.69
CA THR A 350 7.15 -15.36 10.45
C THR A 350 8.10 -15.77 11.56
N ALA A 351 7.70 -15.66 12.84
CA ALA A 351 8.50 -16.15 13.96
C ALA A 351 8.80 -17.65 13.81
N TRP A 352 7.79 -18.46 13.47
CA TRP A 352 7.99 -19.89 13.24
C TRP A 352 8.99 -20.19 12.12
N ARG A 353 8.90 -19.47 11.00
CA ARG A 353 9.84 -19.60 9.87
C ARG A 353 11.28 -19.31 10.27
N LYS A 354 11.51 -18.31 11.13
CA LYS A 354 12.85 -18.00 11.67
C LYS A 354 13.41 -19.18 12.45
N TYR A 355 12.57 -19.83 13.26
CA TYR A 355 12.95 -21.04 13.99
C TYR A 355 13.25 -22.22 13.05
N GLU A 356 12.42 -22.46 12.04
CA GLU A 356 12.68 -23.53 11.05
C GLU A 356 14.02 -23.33 10.32
N ASN A 357 14.33 -22.08 9.93
CA ASN A 357 15.60 -21.74 9.30
C ASN A 357 16.78 -22.02 10.23
N PHE A 358 16.71 -21.54 11.48
CA PHE A 358 17.71 -21.81 12.51
C PHE A 358 17.93 -23.32 12.72
N MET A 359 16.86 -24.12 12.78
CA MET A 359 16.97 -25.57 12.94
C MET A 359 17.54 -26.27 11.70
N ASN A 360 17.39 -25.71 10.50
CA ASN A 360 17.96 -26.26 9.28
C ASN A 360 19.46 -25.94 9.18
N GLU A 361 19.87 -24.73 9.55
CA GLU A 361 21.29 -24.32 9.58
C GLU A 361 22.10 -25.18 10.56
N ASN A 362 21.55 -25.44 11.75
CA ASN A 362 22.19 -26.27 12.78
C ASN A 362 22.13 -27.80 12.52
N LYS A 363 21.51 -28.25 11.42
CA LYS A 363 21.52 -29.66 10.99
C LYS A 363 22.61 -29.97 9.95
N THR A 364 23.24 -28.93 9.41
CA THR A 364 24.26 -29.02 8.35
C THR A 364 25.69 -29.12 8.88
N ASP A 365 25.88 -28.99 10.19
CA ASP A 365 27.10 -29.28 10.95
C ASP A 365 26.93 -30.58 11.75
#